data_AF-A0A9P8AVN3-F1
#
_entry.id   AF-A0A9P8AVN3-F1
#
_cell.length_a   1.000
_cell.length_b   1.000
_cell.length_c   1.000
_cell.angle_alpha   90.00
_cell.angle_beta   90.00
_cell.angle_gamma   90.00
#
_symmetry.space_group_name_H-M   'P 1'
#
loop_
_entity.id
_entity.type
_entity.pdbx_description
1 polymer ?
#
loop_
_entity_poly.entity_id
_entity_poly.type
_entity_poly.pdbx_seq_one_letter_code
_entity_poly.pdbx_strand_id
1 'polypeptide(L)'
;MLFRDAIKAHMILQLGLTDEKEVEIVLARHYEPGQVYVIKVPGSEAREFLVSRPVISPCSLASRSTRGYGAVDVQTEKVVFLKDSWRPDISEVHIEGLTLQYLRASGVEAEVPIVVCQGDVAVALTSKYSKSFGIGHQRHSTL
;
A
#
# COMPACT_ATOMS: atom_id res chain seq x y z
N MET A 1 -16.73 -1.56 -2.13
CA MET A 1 -16.94 -2.94 -1.64
C MET A 1 -15.71 -3.80 -1.92
N LEU A 2 -15.16 -3.80 -3.15
CA LEU A 2 -14.01 -4.62 -3.56
C LEU A 2 -12.84 -4.77 -2.56
N PHE A 3 -12.30 -3.67 -2.00
CA PHE A 3 -11.10 -3.73 -1.15
C PHE A 3 -11.31 -4.56 0.13
N ARG A 4 -12.38 -4.28 0.88
CA ARG A 4 -12.64 -4.95 2.16
C ARG A 4 -12.81 -6.45 1.96
N ASP A 5 -13.58 -6.84 0.95
CA ASP A 5 -13.92 -8.23 0.68
C ASP A 5 -12.70 -9.01 0.18
N ALA A 6 -11.89 -8.41 -0.69
CA ALA A 6 -10.63 -9.00 -1.16
C ALA A 6 -9.62 -9.22 -0.02
N ILE A 7 -9.42 -8.21 0.84
CA ILE A 7 -8.54 -8.31 2.00
C ILE A 7 -9.07 -9.35 2.99
N LYS A 8 -10.38 -9.33 3.30
CA LYS A 8 -11.01 -10.32 4.18
C LYS A 8 -10.82 -11.74 3.67
N ALA A 9 -11.10 -11.99 2.39
CA ALA A 9 -10.91 -13.30 1.76
C ALA A 9 -9.45 -13.75 1.78
N HIS A 10 -8.51 -12.85 1.47
CA HIS A 10 -7.08 -13.15 1.51
C HIS A 10 -6.62 -13.52 2.92
N MET A 11 -7.08 -12.81 3.94
CA MET A 11 -6.69 -13.06 5.33
C MET A 11 -7.25 -14.37 5.87
N ILE A 12 -8.53 -14.68 5.57
CA ILE A 12 -9.13 -15.98 5.89
C ILE A 12 -8.30 -17.11 5.28
N LEU A 13 -7.92 -16.97 4.02
CA LEU A 13 -7.14 -17.98 3.30
C LEU A 13 -5.71 -18.14 3.85
N GLN A 14 -5.02 -17.04 4.17
CA GLN A 14 -3.63 -17.08 4.63
C GLN A 14 -3.50 -17.54 6.09
N LEU A 15 -4.45 -17.17 6.95
CA LEU A 15 -4.37 -17.43 8.39
C LEU A 15 -5.28 -18.57 8.85
N GLY A 16 -6.11 -19.12 7.96
CA GLY A 16 -7.04 -20.21 8.28
C GLY A 16 -8.12 -19.80 9.29
N LEU A 17 -8.53 -18.53 9.30
CA LEU A 17 -9.49 -18.00 10.27
C LEU A 17 -10.90 -18.53 9.99
N THR A 18 -11.55 -19.07 11.02
CA THR A 18 -12.93 -19.57 10.94
C THR A 18 -13.90 -18.80 11.82
N ASP A 19 -13.41 -18.12 12.86
CA ASP A 19 -14.23 -17.31 13.76
C ASP A 19 -14.43 -15.89 13.20
N GLU A 20 -15.69 -15.46 13.08
CA GLU A 20 -16.01 -14.16 12.49
C GLU A 20 -15.47 -12.98 13.30
N LYS A 21 -15.41 -13.07 14.63
CA LYS A 21 -14.90 -11.98 15.47
C LYS A 21 -13.39 -11.84 15.29
N GLU A 22 -12.66 -12.96 15.23
CA GLU A 22 -11.24 -12.94 14.92
C GLU A 22 -11.00 -12.33 13.54
N VAL A 23 -11.78 -12.71 12.53
CA VAL A 23 -11.65 -12.13 11.17
C VAL A 23 -11.83 -10.62 11.20
N GLU A 24 -12.84 -10.09 11.88
CA GLU A 24 -13.06 -8.64 11.96
C GLU A 24 -11.94 -7.92 12.75
N ILE A 25 -11.42 -8.52 13.82
CA ILE A 25 -10.28 -7.97 14.59
C ILE A 25 -9.03 -7.86 13.71
N VAL A 26 -8.68 -8.92 12.97
CA VAL A 26 -7.50 -8.87 12.11
C VAL A 26 -7.77 -7.90 10.94
N LEU A 27 -8.95 -7.93 10.32
CA LEU A 27 -9.31 -7.04 9.21
C LEU A 27 -9.16 -5.56 9.59
N ALA A 28 -9.57 -5.18 10.81
CA ALA A 28 -9.43 -3.82 11.32
C ALA A 28 -7.97 -3.32 11.42
N ARG A 29 -6.97 -4.22 11.39
CA ARG A 29 -5.54 -3.83 11.32
C ARG A 29 -5.14 -3.34 9.93
N HIS A 30 -5.85 -3.78 8.89
CA HIS A 30 -5.53 -3.52 7.48
C HIS A 30 -6.54 -2.58 6.81
N TYR A 31 -7.73 -2.43 7.37
CA TYR A 31 -8.83 -1.68 6.77
C TYR A 31 -9.49 -0.73 7.78
N GLU A 32 -9.65 0.52 7.38
CA GLU A 32 -10.43 1.53 8.08
C GLU A 32 -11.66 1.91 7.22
N PRO A 33 -12.90 1.79 7.73
CA PRO A 33 -14.10 2.14 6.99
C PRO A 33 -14.06 3.54 6.38
N GLY A 34 -14.29 3.62 5.06
CA GLY A 34 -14.29 4.89 4.33
C GLY A 34 -12.91 5.49 4.06
N GLN A 35 -11.82 4.89 4.55
CA GLN A 35 -10.45 5.34 4.30
C GLN A 35 -9.73 4.35 3.38
N VAL A 36 -10.10 4.38 2.10
CA VAL A 36 -9.42 3.63 1.03
C VAL A 36 -8.93 4.63 0.00
N TYR A 37 -7.66 4.53 -0.35
CA TYR A 37 -6.97 5.43 -1.27
C TYR A 37 -6.46 4.67 -2.48
N VAL A 38 -6.35 5.37 -3.61
CA VAL A 38 -5.72 4.84 -4.82
C VAL A 38 -4.27 5.32 -4.87
N ILE A 39 -3.32 4.40 -4.99
CA ILE A 39 -1.93 4.69 -5.35
C ILE A 39 -1.74 4.30 -6.81
N LYS A 40 -1.27 5.26 -7.62
CA LYS A 40 -0.89 5.00 -9.01
C LYS A 40 0.62 4.82 -9.09
N VAL A 41 1.06 3.64 -9.49
CA VAL A 41 2.48 3.34 -9.69
C VAL A 41 2.77 3.48 -11.19
N PRO A 42 3.65 4.41 -11.60
CA PRO A 42 4.03 4.54 -13.00
C PRO A 42 4.93 3.38 -13.43
N GLY A 43 4.98 3.12 -14.74
CA GLY A 43 5.75 2.04 -15.34
C GLY A 43 5.46 1.95 -16.83
N SER A 44 5.90 0.86 -17.48
CA SER A 44 5.53 0.56 -18.87
C SER A 44 4.02 0.48 -19.05
N GLU A 45 3.33 -0.04 -18.03
CA GLU A 45 1.89 0.06 -17.87
C GLU A 45 1.62 0.63 -16.47
N ALA A 46 0.92 1.77 -16.42
CA ALA A 46 0.54 2.36 -15.14
C ALA A 46 -0.42 1.42 -14.40
N ARG A 47 -0.16 1.19 -13.11
CA ARG A 47 -0.95 0.28 -12.29
C ARG A 47 -1.55 1.01 -11.10
N GLU A 48 -2.79 0.68 -10.79
CA GLU A 48 -3.55 1.32 -9.72
C GLU A 48 -3.80 0.31 -8.61
N PHE A 49 -3.53 0.72 -7.38
CA PHE A 49 -3.71 -0.09 -6.19
C PHE A 49 -4.61 0.60 -5.20
N LEU A 50 -5.59 -0.12 -4.67
CA LEU A 50 -6.36 0.31 -3.52
C LEU A 50 -5.60 -0.05 -2.25
N VAL A 51 -5.44 0.91 -1.34
CA VAL A 51 -4.79 0.73 -0.04
C VAL A 51 -5.60 1.36 1.07
N SER A 52 -5.43 0.88 2.30
CA SER A 52 -6.04 1.48 3.50
C SER A 52 -4.98 1.65 4.59
N ARG A 53 -5.10 1.00 5.75
CA ARG A 53 -4.16 1.15 6.86
C ARG A 53 -2.79 0.54 6.49
N PRO A 54 -1.67 1.23 6.79
CA PRO A 54 -0.35 0.62 6.65
C PRO A 54 -0.19 -0.52 7.66
N VAL A 55 0.34 -1.64 7.19
CA VAL A 55 0.68 -2.82 8.00
C VAL A 55 1.97 -2.58 8.78
N ILE A 56 2.88 -1.83 8.17
CA ILE A 56 4.16 -1.45 8.77
C ILE A 56 4.29 0.06 8.60
N SER A 57 4.42 0.79 9.70
CA SER A 57 4.70 2.23 9.72
C SER A 57 5.69 2.53 10.85
N PRO A 58 7.00 2.65 10.58
CA PRO A 58 7.99 2.93 11.62
C PRO A 58 7.75 4.33 12.23
N CYS A 59 7.87 4.41 13.56
CA CYS A 59 7.66 5.66 14.31
C CYS A 59 8.87 6.61 14.30
N SER A 60 9.97 6.31 13.60
CA SER A 60 11.18 7.14 13.60
C SER A 60 11.65 7.54 12.20
N LEU A 61 11.91 8.84 12.06
CA LEU A 61 12.53 9.49 10.88
C LEU A 61 13.96 9.01 10.60
N ALA A 62 14.61 8.35 11.56
CA ALA A 62 15.99 7.89 11.46
C ALA A 62 16.17 6.60 10.63
N SER A 63 15.06 5.93 10.26
CA SER A 63 15.07 4.84 9.27
C SER A 63 14.38 5.32 7.99
N ARG A 64 14.53 4.59 6.87
CA ARG A 64 14.12 4.98 5.48
C ARG A 64 12.62 5.25 5.25
N SER A 65 11.84 5.52 6.31
CA SER A 65 10.41 5.86 6.29
C SER A 65 9.64 4.92 5.38
N THR A 66 9.89 3.62 5.53
CA THR A 66 9.26 2.58 4.73
C THR A 66 7.87 2.31 5.27
N ARG A 67 6.84 2.51 4.46
CA ARG A 67 5.47 2.09 4.76
C ARG A 67 5.12 0.86 3.96
N GLY A 68 4.52 -0.13 4.61
CA GLY A 68 4.02 -1.34 3.96
C GLY A 68 2.52 -1.37 3.99
N TYR A 69 1.87 -1.73 2.89
CA TYR A 69 0.41 -1.82 2.78
C TYR A 69 0.01 -3.20 2.25
N GLY A 70 -1.09 -3.72 2.78
CA GLY A 70 -1.91 -4.68 2.04
C GLY A 70 -2.66 -3.90 0.96
N ALA A 71 -2.44 -4.26 -0.29
CA ALA A 71 -2.96 -3.53 -1.44
C ALA A 71 -3.78 -4.47 -2.33
N VAL A 72 -4.82 -3.93 -2.98
CA VAL A 72 -5.58 -4.66 -4.00
C VAL A 72 -5.27 -4.04 -5.35
N ASP A 73 -4.73 -4.85 -6.25
CA ASP A 73 -4.52 -4.46 -7.64
C ASP A 73 -5.88 -4.30 -8.34
N VAL A 74 -6.17 -3.10 -8.83
CA VAL A 74 -7.47 -2.80 -9.46
C VAL A 74 -7.70 -3.63 -10.72
N GLN A 75 -6.63 -4.00 -11.44
CA GLN A 75 -6.76 -4.72 -12.71
C GLN A 75 -6.97 -6.21 -12.51
N THR A 76 -6.33 -6.81 -11.51
CA THR A 76 -6.36 -8.27 -11.29
C THR A 76 -7.18 -8.69 -10.10
N GLU A 77 -7.63 -7.74 -9.28
CA GLU A 77 -8.33 -7.94 -8.01
C GLU A 77 -7.53 -8.77 -6.97
N LYS A 78 -6.24 -9.00 -7.25
CA LYS A 78 -5.36 -9.75 -6.35
C LYS A 78 -4.85 -8.86 -5.22
N VAL A 79 -4.77 -9.45 -4.03
CA VAL A 79 -4.08 -8.83 -2.89
C VAL A 79 -2.57 -8.99 -3.07
N VAL A 80 -1.85 -7.87 -2.98
CA VAL A 80 -0.40 -7.78 -3.07
C VAL A 80 0.15 -6.96 -1.90
N PHE A 81 1.47 -7.06 -1.67
CA PHE A 81 2.16 -6.18 -0.75
C PHE A 81 2.70 -4.96 -1.51
N LEU A 82 2.32 -3.76 -1.08
CA LEU A 82 2.85 -2.50 -1.61
C LEU A 82 3.84 -1.93 -0.60
N LYS A 83 5.08 -1.76 -1.04
CA LYS A 83 6.14 -1.10 -0.28
C LYS A 83 6.30 0.33 -0.79
N ASP A 84 6.05 1.28 0.09
CA ASP A 84 6.35 2.69 -0.10
C ASP A 84 7.65 3.01 0.64
N SER A 85 8.65 3.56 -0.05
CA SER A 85 9.94 3.88 0.54
C SER A 85 10.53 5.13 -0.10
N TRP A 86 10.98 6.04 0.74
CA TRP A 86 11.80 7.16 0.29
C TRP A 86 13.21 6.68 0.00
N ARG A 87 13.79 7.16 -1.09
CA ARG A 87 15.20 6.96 -1.40
C ARG A 87 15.87 8.27 -1.80
N PRO A 88 17.17 8.43 -1.54
CA PRO A 88 17.96 9.48 -2.19
C PRO A 88 17.92 9.28 -3.71
N ASP A 89 17.74 10.37 -4.45
CA ASP A 89 17.81 10.38 -5.91
C ASP A 89 19.27 10.56 -6.35
N ILE A 90 20.04 9.47 -6.22
CA ILE A 90 21.46 9.39 -6.62
C ILE A 90 21.70 8.11 -7.41
N SER A 91 22.63 8.14 -8.37
CA SER A 91 22.83 7.04 -9.32
C SER A 91 23.28 5.72 -8.69
N GLU A 92 23.87 5.75 -7.51
CA GLU A 92 24.34 4.58 -6.78
C GLU A 92 23.20 3.81 -6.10
N VAL A 93 22.03 4.44 -5.91
CA VAL A 93 20.88 3.85 -5.25
C VAL A 93 19.85 3.42 -6.28
N HIS A 94 19.95 2.16 -6.70
CA HIS A 94 18.97 1.52 -7.57
C HIS A 94 17.63 1.30 -6.87
N ILE A 95 16.54 1.28 -7.65
CA ILE A 95 15.22 0.88 -7.16
C ILE A 95 15.29 -0.60 -6.75
N GLU A 96 14.82 -0.91 -5.55
CA GLU A 96 14.88 -2.26 -4.95
C GLU A 96 14.32 -3.35 -5.86
N GLY A 97 13.25 -3.05 -6.61
CA GLY A 97 12.65 -4.03 -7.52
C GLY A 97 13.60 -4.47 -8.64
N LEU A 98 14.54 -3.63 -9.09
CA LEU A 98 15.59 -4.06 -10.04
C LEU A 98 16.53 -5.07 -9.39
N THR A 99 16.91 -4.86 -8.12
CA THR A 99 17.72 -5.82 -7.36
C THR A 99 16.99 -7.16 -7.19
N LEU A 100 15.70 -7.13 -6.85
CA LEU A 100 14.89 -8.35 -6.72
C LEU A 100 14.79 -9.10 -8.06
N GLN A 101 14.57 -8.39 -9.17
CA GLN A 101 14.54 -8.99 -10.51
C GLN A 101 15.89 -9.62 -10.87
N TYR A 102 17.00 -8.93 -10.61
CA TYR A 102 18.34 -9.44 -10.84
C TYR A 102 18.62 -10.72 -10.04
N LEU A 103 18.26 -10.74 -8.76
CA LEU A 103 18.45 -11.93 -7.91
C LEU A 103 17.64 -13.12 -8.40
N ARG A 104 16.37 -12.90 -8.79
CA ARG A 104 15.56 -13.98 -9.40
C ARG A 104 16.21 -14.51 -10.68
N ALA A 105 16.68 -13.62 -11.56
CA ALA A 105 17.38 -14.01 -12.79
C ALA A 105 18.71 -14.74 -12.55
N SER A 106 19.28 -14.62 -11.35
CA SER A 106 20.55 -15.25 -10.96
C SER A 106 20.38 -16.66 -10.34
N GLY A 107 19.16 -17.21 -10.32
CA GLY A 107 18.90 -18.60 -9.92
C GLY A 107 18.47 -18.82 -8.46
N VAL A 108 18.13 -17.76 -7.72
CA VAL A 108 17.57 -17.84 -6.34
C VAL A 108 16.10 -17.39 -6.29
N GLU A 109 15.33 -17.81 -7.29
CA GLU A 109 13.98 -17.31 -7.52
C GLU A 109 12.92 -17.81 -6.52
N ALA A 110 13.18 -18.90 -5.80
CA ALA A 110 12.25 -19.46 -4.81
C ALA A 110 12.21 -18.60 -3.53
N GLU A 111 13.31 -17.95 -3.19
CA GLU A 111 13.51 -17.20 -1.95
C GLU A 111 13.28 -15.68 -2.11
N VAL A 112 13.22 -15.19 -3.34
CA VAL A 112 13.15 -13.76 -3.64
C VAL A 112 11.74 -13.37 -4.07
N PRO A 113 11.09 -12.36 -3.47
CA PRO A 113 9.75 -11.93 -3.87
C PRO A 113 9.62 -11.56 -5.36
N ILE A 114 8.46 -11.83 -5.95
CA ILE A 114 8.13 -11.40 -7.32
C ILE A 114 7.79 -9.91 -7.30
N VAL A 115 8.41 -9.14 -8.20
CA VAL A 115 8.07 -7.73 -8.42
C VAL A 115 6.91 -7.63 -9.41
N VAL A 116 5.73 -7.24 -8.92
CA VAL A 116 4.55 -7.01 -9.77
C VAL A 116 4.72 -5.74 -10.60
N CYS A 117 5.16 -4.65 -9.96
CA CYS A 117 5.53 -3.39 -10.60
C CYS A 117 6.45 -2.59 -9.67
N GLN A 118 7.09 -1.56 -10.21
CA GLN A 118 7.89 -0.59 -9.46
C GLN A 118 7.86 0.74 -10.21
N GLY A 119 7.96 1.85 -9.49
CA GLY A 119 8.01 3.17 -10.10
C GLY A 119 7.99 4.30 -9.07
N ASP A 120 8.38 5.48 -9.53
CA ASP A 120 8.43 6.68 -8.72
C ASP A 120 7.09 7.39 -8.73
N VAL A 121 6.40 7.34 -7.60
CA VAL A 121 5.17 8.11 -7.44
C VAL A 121 5.56 9.58 -7.27
N ALA A 122 5.34 10.38 -8.31
CA ALA A 122 5.46 11.83 -8.18
C ALA A 122 4.47 12.30 -7.10
N VAL A 123 4.93 13.20 -6.21
CA VAL A 123 4.04 13.84 -5.24
C VAL A 123 3.00 14.66 -6.00
N ALA A 124 1.84 14.06 -6.22
CA ALA A 124 0.66 14.81 -6.58
C ALA A 124 0.18 15.51 -5.30
N LEU A 125 0.14 16.84 -5.28
CA LEU A 125 -0.64 17.59 -4.30
C LEU A 125 -2.12 17.27 -4.55
N THR A 126 -2.60 16.11 -4.11
CA THR A 126 -4.00 15.71 -4.29
C THR A 126 -4.87 16.38 -3.24
N SER A 127 -5.14 17.68 -3.42
CA SER A 127 -6.31 18.35 -2.86
C SER A 127 -7.54 18.00 -3.70
N LYS A 128 -7.96 16.74 -3.76
CA LYS A 128 -9.19 16.35 -4.50
C LYS A 128 -9.95 15.13 -3.97
N TYR A 129 -9.93 14.80 -2.68
CA TYR A 129 -10.93 13.87 -2.10
C TYR A 129 -11.30 14.20 -0.63
N SER A 130 -11.61 15.47 -0.33
CA SER A 130 -12.21 15.87 0.96
C SER A 130 -13.59 16.52 0.85
N LYS A 131 -14.22 16.58 -0.34
CA LYS A 131 -15.56 17.18 -0.51
C LYS A 131 -16.60 16.14 -0.93
N SER A 132 -16.98 15.28 0.00
CA SER A 132 -18.33 14.70 0.01
C SER A 132 -18.84 14.27 1.39
N PHE A 133 -18.15 14.61 2.48
CA PHE A 133 -18.72 14.51 3.83
C PHE A 133 -18.57 15.87 4.52
N GLY A 134 -19.70 16.56 4.64
CA GLY A 134 -19.79 17.89 5.23
C GLY A 134 -19.35 17.85 6.69
N ILE A 135 -18.26 18.56 6.99
CA ILE A 135 -17.95 18.99 8.35
C ILE A 135 -17.59 20.46 8.24
N GLY A 136 -18.48 21.30 8.79
CA GLY A 136 -18.37 22.76 8.78
C GLY A 136 -17.10 23.20 9.50
N HIS A 137 -16.31 24.03 8.82
CA HIS A 137 -15.13 24.65 9.39
C HIS A 137 -15.55 25.95 10.08
N GLN A 138 -15.78 25.93 11.39
CA GLN A 138 -15.78 27.18 12.17
C GLN A 138 -14.32 27.59 12.44
N ARG A 139 -13.91 28.69 11.81
CA ARG A 139 -12.67 29.38 12.14
C ARG A 139 -12.91 30.26 13.36
N HIS A 140 -12.33 29.91 14.51
CA HIS A 140 -12.09 30.87 15.58
C HIS A 140 -10.74 31.52 15.30
N SER A 141 -10.78 32.79 14.88
CA SER A 141 -9.62 33.69 14.83
C SER A 141 -9.46 34.31 16.21
N THR A 142 -8.26 34.25 16.78
CA THR A 142 -7.87 35.10 17.90
C THR A 142 -6.46 35.56 17.64
N LEU A 143 -6.35 36.74 17.04
CA LEU A 143 -5.70 37.93 17.58
C LEU A 143 -6.42 39.15 16.99
#